data_AF-A0A9W2XI94-F1
#
_entry.id   AF-A0A9W2XI94-F1
#
_cell.length_a   1.000
_cell.length_b   1.000
_cell.length_c   1.000
_cell.angle_alpha   90.00
_cell.angle_beta   90.00
_cell.angle_gamma   90.00
#
_symmetry.space_group_name_H-M   'P 1'
#
loop_
_entity.id
_entity.type
_entity.pdbx_description
1 polymer ?
#
loop_
_entity_poly.entity_id
_entity_poly.type
_entity_poly.pdbx_seq_one_letter_code
_entity_poly.pdbx_strand_id
1 'polypeptide(L)'
;MFVKRKREREMLWLFGFSFSAADHHSHLIRAEGSQRPQYLEDYNTKRHSVTVPYEPPQPGSEITTILFNFMCNSSCIGGMNRRPILTILTLETSDGQLLGRRCFEVRVCACPGRDRKTEEANSAKLQTGAKQVKKRNIAPATDPDMCKRKSGSSTDEEEVLMLPVKGRERYNMLKKINDALELAEKEA
;
A
#
# COMPACT_ATOMS: atom_id res chain seq x y z
N MET A 1 -5.95 -4.98 26.26
CA MET A 1 -6.52 -6.08 27.05
C MET A 1 -5.76 -7.35 26.67
N PHE A 2 -4.89 -7.83 27.56
CA PHE A 2 -4.13 -9.07 27.35
C PHE A 2 -5.01 -10.26 27.74
N VAL A 3 -5.21 -11.22 26.84
CA VAL A 3 -5.80 -12.52 27.20
C VAL A 3 -4.75 -13.59 26.96
N LYS A 4 -4.09 -13.98 28.06
CA LYS A 4 -3.24 -15.16 28.16
C LYS A 4 -4.12 -16.29 28.67
N ARG A 5 -4.40 -17.31 27.86
CA ARG A 5 -5.04 -18.55 28.33
C ARG A 5 -4.15 -19.74 28.01
N LYS A 6 -3.55 -20.27 29.08
CA LYS A 6 -2.83 -21.54 29.15
C LYS A 6 -3.82 -22.58 29.66
N ARG A 7 -4.02 -23.70 28.95
CA ARG A 7 -4.35 -24.99 29.58
C ARG A 7 -4.07 -26.17 28.64
N GLU A 8 -3.54 -27.22 29.25
CA GLU A 8 -2.99 -28.47 28.74
C GLU A 8 -4.01 -29.54 28.32
N ARG A 9 -3.53 -30.43 27.42
CA ARG A 9 -3.67 -31.90 27.29
C ARG A 9 -4.98 -32.57 26.83
N GLU A 10 -4.77 -33.42 25.79
CA GLU A 10 -5.29 -34.79 25.56
C GLU A 10 -6.81 -34.97 25.32
N MET A 11 -7.36 -35.85 24.46
CA MET A 11 -6.92 -37.01 23.69
C MET A 11 -8.09 -37.39 22.72
N LEU A 12 -7.78 -37.81 21.48
CA LEU A 12 -8.37 -38.96 20.74
C LEU A 12 -9.88 -38.95 20.32
N TRP A 13 -10.38 -39.47 19.19
CA TRP A 13 -9.91 -40.35 18.08
C TRP A 13 -10.79 -40.13 16.82
N LEU A 14 -10.18 -40.32 15.64
CA LEU A 14 -10.70 -40.96 14.40
C LEU A 14 -12.04 -40.53 13.78
N PHE A 15 -11.93 -39.76 12.68
CA PHE A 15 -12.43 -40.21 11.38
C PHE A 15 -11.41 -39.83 10.31
N GLY A 16 -11.00 -40.83 9.53
CA GLY A 16 -10.05 -40.65 8.44
C GLY A 16 -10.63 -39.75 7.36
N PHE A 17 -10.25 -38.48 7.39
CA PHE A 17 -10.01 -37.73 6.18
C PHE A 17 -8.53 -37.41 6.19
N SER A 18 -7.81 -37.88 5.18
CA SER A 18 -6.49 -37.36 4.87
C SER A 18 -6.70 -35.90 4.48
N PHE A 19 -6.80 -35.02 5.47
CA PHE A 19 -6.58 -33.61 5.27
C PHE A 19 -5.08 -33.54 5.01
N SER A 20 -4.71 -33.59 3.72
CA SER A 20 -3.39 -33.19 3.30
C SER A 20 -3.22 -31.77 3.83
N ALA A 21 -2.61 -31.66 5.00
CA ALA A 21 -2.03 -30.42 5.46
C ALA A 21 -0.87 -30.16 4.51
N ALA A 22 -1.20 -29.70 3.29
CA ALA A 22 -0.22 -29.15 2.40
C ALA A 22 0.52 -28.07 3.21
N ASP A 23 1.84 -28.17 3.17
CA ASP A 23 2.72 -27.43 4.05
C ASP A 23 2.73 -25.96 3.58
N HIS A 24 1.71 -25.19 3.99
CA HIS A 24 1.50 -23.78 3.58
C HIS A 24 2.55 -22.82 4.20
N HIS A 25 3.66 -23.37 4.67
CA HIS A 25 4.75 -22.66 5.32
C HIS A 25 5.54 -21.78 4.34
N SER A 26 5.55 -22.13 3.04
CA SER A 26 6.15 -21.32 1.98
C SER A 26 5.30 -20.13 1.54
N HIS A 27 3.99 -20.13 1.82
CA HIS A 27 3.09 -19.06 1.39
C HIS A 27 3.16 -17.82 2.30
N LEU A 28 3.43 -16.67 1.69
CA LEU A 28 3.46 -15.38 2.38
C LEU A 28 2.06 -14.96 2.88
N ILE A 29 1.02 -15.19 2.08
CA ILE A 29 -0.36 -14.80 2.36
C ILE A 29 -1.15 -16.03 2.77
N ARG A 30 -1.89 -15.92 3.87
CA ARG A 30 -2.78 -16.95 4.40
C ARG A 30 -4.17 -16.39 4.59
N ALA A 31 -5.19 -17.16 4.25
CA ALA A 31 -6.58 -16.78 4.52
C ALA A 31 -7.01 -17.31 5.90
N GLU A 32 -7.71 -16.48 6.67
CA GLU A 32 -8.30 -16.81 7.97
C GLU A 32 -9.82 -16.82 7.88
N GLY A 33 -10.48 -17.64 8.72
CA GLY A 33 -11.95 -17.70 8.81
C GLY A 33 -12.63 -18.61 7.78
N SER A 34 -11.97 -18.96 6.68
CA SER A 34 -12.46 -19.96 5.75
C SER A 34 -12.08 -21.38 6.19
N GLN A 35 -13.01 -22.33 6.08
CA GLN A 35 -12.77 -23.73 6.47
C GLN A 35 -11.92 -24.50 5.44
N ARG A 36 -11.78 -23.99 4.21
CA ARG A 36 -11.09 -24.70 3.11
C ARG A 36 -10.28 -23.77 2.19
N PRO A 37 -9.29 -23.03 2.71
CA PRO A 37 -8.37 -22.29 1.85
C PRO A 37 -7.54 -23.28 1.02
N GLN A 38 -7.43 -23.01 -0.27
CA GLN A 38 -6.58 -23.77 -1.20
C GLN A 38 -5.33 -22.94 -1.49
N TYR A 39 -4.18 -23.52 -1.19
CA TYR A 39 -2.89 -22.89 -1.46
C TYR A 39 -2.27 -23.55 -2.68
N LEU A 40 -1.97 -22.73 -3.69
CA LEU A 40 -1.48 -23.21 -4.97
C LEU A 40 -0.14 -22.55 -5.30
N GLU A 41 0.83 -23.37 -5.67
CA GLU A 41 2.06 -22.92 -6.32
C GLU A 41 1.96 -23.27 -7.81
N ASP A 42 2.02 -22.25 -8.67
CA ASP A 42 2.06 -22.49 -10.12
C ASP A 42 3.41 -23.10 -10.51
N TYR A 43 3.39 -24.26 -11.17
CA TYR A 43 4.59 -24.96 -11.62
C TYR A 43 5.45 -24.10 -12.57
N ASN A 44 4.80 -23.32 -13.44
CA ASN A 44 5.46 -22.55 -14.49
C ASN A 44 6.04 -21.24 -13.95
N THR A 45 5.23 -20.45 -13.24
CA THR A 45 5.66 -19.14 -12.75
C THR A 45 6.27 -19.16 -11.36
N LYS A 46 6.18 -20.30 -10.65
CA LYS A 46 6.58 -20.44 -9.23
C LYS A 46 5.91 -19.42 -8.32
N ARG A 47 4.72 -18.95 -8.72
CA ARG A 47 3.94 -17.99 -7.94
C ARG A 47 3.07 -18.72 -6.94
N HIS A 48 3.12 -18.25 -5.71
CA HIS A 48 2.22 -18.67 -4.65
C HIS A 48 0.92 -17.87 -4.70
N SER A 49 -0.20 -18.58 -4.62
CA SER A 49 -1.55 -18.02 -4.57
C SER A 49 -2.38 -18.74 -3.51
N VAL A 50 -3.42 -18.07 -3.04
CA VAL A 50 -4.40 -18.65 -2.11
C VAL A 50 -5.79 -18.36 -2.67
N THR A 51 -6.59 -19.40 -2.82
CA THR A 51 -7.96 -19.33 -3.31
C THR A 51 -8.89 -19.71 -2.17
N VAL A 52 -9.94 -18.92 -1.98
CA VAL A 52 -11.00 -19.20 -1.01
C VAL A 52 -12.35 -19.22 -1.75
N PRO A 53 -13.27 -20.12 -1.39
CA PRO A 53 -14.61 -20.10 -1.94
C PRO A 53 -15.29 -18.76 -1.68
N TYR A 54 -15.98 -18.22 -2.69
CA TYR A 54 -16.79 -17.02 -2.52
C TYR A 54 -18.04 -17.35 -1.70
N GLU A 55 -18.22 -16.63 -0.59
CA GLU A 55 -19.42 -16.70 0.24
C GLU A 55 -20.24 -15.41 0.08
N PRO A 56 -21.56 -15.51 -0.17
CA PRO A 56 -22.40 -14.33 -0.26
C PRO A 56 -22.44 -13.58 1.08
N PRO A 57 -22.65 -12.25 1.06
CA PRO A 57 -22.69 -11.48 2.29
C PRO A 57 -23.87 -11.91 3.17
N GLN A 58 -23.68 -11.78 4.48
CA GLN A 58 -24.74 -12.08 5.45
C GLN A 58 -25.97 -11.19 5.19
N PRO A 59 -27.20 -11.68 5.43
CA PRO A 59 -28.41 -10.88 5.26
C PRO A 59 -28.31 -9.56 6.05
N GLY A 60 -28.50 -8.44 5.36
CA GLY A 60 -28.33 -7.09 5.93
C GLY A 60 -26.92 -6.49 5.77
N SER A 61 -25.98 -7.19 5.14
CA SER A 61 -24.70 -6.66 4.66
C SER A 61 -24.66 -6.66 3.14
N GLU A 62 -24.03 -5.65 2.55
CA GLU A 62 -23.75 -5.57 1.11
C GLU A 62 -22.34 -6.09 0.78
N ILE A 63 -21.52 -6.39 1.79
CA ILE A 63 -20.09 -6.67 1.65
C ILE A 63 -19.72 -8.00 2.32
N THR A 64 -18.96 -8.84 1.62
CA THR A 64 -18.28 -10.02 2.17
C THR A 64 -16.87 -9.63 2.60
N THR A 65 -16.47 -9.98 3.82
CA THR A 65 -15.13 -9.72 4.34
C THR A 65 -14.30 -11.00 4.34
N ILE A 66 -13.10 -10.94 3.77
CA ILE A 66 -12.13 -12.03 3.79
C ILE A 66 -10.91 -11.54 4.57
N LEU A 67 -10.47 -12.34 5.55
CA LEU A 67 -9.34 -11.99 6.41
C LEU A 67 -8.06 -12.63 5.87
N PHE A 68 -7.02 -11.81 5.69
CA PHE A 68 -5.72 -12.25 5.21
C PHE A 68 -4.62 -11.96 6.24
N ASN A 69 -3.74 -12.93 6.42
CA ASN A 69 -2.56 -12.86 7.27
C ASN A 69 -1.30 -12.88 6.41
N PHE A 70 -0.39 -11.93 6.66
CA PHE A 70 0.91 -11.87 6.00
C PHE A 70 2.00 -12.36 6.96
N MET A 71 2.71 -13.42 6.54
CA MET A 71 3.55 -14.21 7.44
C MET A 71 5.01 -13.74 7.56
N CYS A 72 5.46 -12.80 6.73
CA CYS A 72 6.79 -12.18 6.85
C CYS A 72 6.70 -10.67 6.84
N ASN A 73 7.60 -10.04 7.59
CA ASN A 73 7.81 -8.60 7.51
C ASN A 73 8.41 -8.22 6.16
N SER A 74 8.05 -7.06 5.63
CA SER A 74 8.63 -6.53 4.40
C SER A 74 10.14 -6.33 4.50
N SER A 75 10.68 -6.19 5.72
CA SER A 75 12.12 -6.06 5.99
C SER A 75 12.88 -7.39 6.14
N CYS A 76 12.23 -8.55 6.01
CA CYS A 76 12.89 -9.86 6.09
C CYS A 76 14.08 -9.93 5.11
N ILE A 77 15.27 -10.22 5.62
CA ILE A 77 16.48 -10.44 4.81
C ILE A 77 16.32 -11.78 4.07
N GLY A 78 16.64 -11.81 2.77
CA GLY A 78 16.51 -13.02 1.95
C GLY A 78 15.10 -13.30 1.40
N GLY A 79 14.10 -12.49 1.75
CA GLY A 79 12.74 -12.54 1.19
C GLY A 79 12.42 -11.28 0.41
N MET A 80 11.46 -10.50 0.90
CA MET A 80 11.05 -9.23 0.28
C MET A 80 12.13 -8.14 0.32
N ASN A 81 13.03 -8.15 1.31
CA ASN A 81 14.17 -7.24 1.41
C ASN A 81 13.81 -5.75 1.18
N ARG A 82 12.79 -5.26 1.88
CA ARG A 82 12.25 -3.88 1.83
C ARG A 82 11.69 -3.45 0.47
N ARG A 83 11.50 -4.37 -0.47
CA ARG A 83 10.82 -4.09 -1.73
C ARG A 83 9.31 -3.93 -1.48
N PRO A 84 8.66 -2.90 -2.04
CA PRO A 84 7.21 -2.78 -2.02
C PRO A 84 6.54 -4.02 -2.63
N ILE A 85 5.47 -4.50 -2.01
CA ILE A 85 4.67 -5.62 -2.53
C ILE A 85 3.28 -5.14 -2.91
N LEU A 86 2.81 -5.64 -4.05
CA LEU A 86 1.44 -5.43 -4.52
C LEU A 86 0.67 -6.72 -4.34
N THR A 87 -0.38 -6.66 -3.53
CA THR A 87 -1.34 -7.75 -3.39
C THR A 87 -2.37 -7.63 -4.48
N ILE A 88 -2.65 -8.75 -5.15
CA ILE A 88 -3.63 -8.83 -6.23
C ILE A 88 -4.75 -9.73 -5.73
N LEU A 89 -5.97 -9.19 -5.75
CA LEU A 89 -7.19 -9.96 -5.52
C LEU A 89 -7.86 -10.19 -6.87
N THR A 90 -8.16 -11.45 -7.16
CA THR A 90 -8.91 -11.87 -8.35
C THR A 90 -10.19 -12.53 -7.91
N LEU A 91 -11.29 -12.18 -8.58
CA LEU A 91 -12.52 -12.94 -8.54
C LEU A 91 -12.53 -13.82 -9.78
N GLU A 92 -12.61 -15.12 -9.59
CA GLU A 92 -12.56 -16.11 -10.66
C GLU A 92 -13.72 -17.09 -10.56
N THR A 93 -14.10 -17.64 -11.71
CA THR A 93 -15.07 -18.73 -11.82
C THR A 93 -14.39 -20.06 -11.46
N SER A 94 -15.16 -21.11 -11.16
CA SER A 94 -14.63 -22.47 -10.94
C SER A 94 -13.70 -22.96 -12.05
N ASP A 95 -13.90 -22.47 -13.27
CA ASP A 95 -13.17 -22.87 -14.47
C ASP A 95 -11.89 -22.02 -14.68
N GLY A 96 -11.55 -21.14 -13.74
CA GLY A 96 -10.38 -20.27 -13.79
C GLY A 96 -10.58 -19.00 -14.63
N GLN A 97 -11.80 -18.70 -15.06
CA GLN A 97 -12.09 -17.46 -15.79
C GLN A 97 -12.14 -16.26 -14.84
N LEU A 98 -11.36 -15.23 -15.14
CA LEU A 98 -11.33 -13.98 -14.37
C LEU A 98 -12.60 -13.15 -14.58
N LEU A 99 -13.32 -12.87 -13.50
CA LEU A 99 -14.48 -11.99 -13.44
C LEU A 99 -14.11 -10.57 -13.00
N GLY A 100 -13.09 -10.43 -12.16
CA GLY A 100 -12.66 -9.14 -11.64
C GLY A 100 -11.28 -9.17 -11.01
N ARG A 101 -10.65 -8.00 -10.93
CA ARG A 101 -9.32 -7.85 -10.34
C ARG A 101 -9.17 -6.51 -9.64
N ARG A 102 -8.59 -6.54 -8.43
CA ARG A 102 -8.18 -5.35 -7.68
C ARG A 102 -6.76 -5.55 -7.16
N CYS A 103 -5.99 -4.47 -7.06
CA CYS A 103 -4.67 -4.50 -6.46
C CYS A 103 -4.51 -3.38 -5.43
N PHE A 104 -3.69 -3.64 -4.43
CA PHE A 104 -3.31 -2.67 -3.41
C PHE A 104 -1.90 -2.97 -2.89
N GLU A 105 -1.21 -1.93 -2.44
CA GLU A 105 0.12 -2.06 -1.83
C GLU A 105 0.02 -2.50 -0.38
N VAL A 106 0.92 -3.38 0.05
CA VAL A 106 0.99 -3.86 1.43
C VAL A 106 2.39 -3.68 1.98
N ARG A 107 2.48 -3.21 3.22
CA ARG A 107 3.72 -3.15 3.99
C ARG A 107 3.53 -3.80 5.35
N VAL A 108 4.19 -4.93 5.56
CA VAL A 108 4.17 -5.66 6.83
C VAL A 108 5.32 -5.17 7.69
N CYS A 109 5.00 -4.48 8.78
CA CYS A 109 5.98 -3.85 9.66
C CYS A 109 5.55 -3.93 11.13
N ALA A 110 6.52 -3.75 12.03
CA ALA A 110 6.28 -3.81 13.48
C ALA A 110 5.45 -2.63 14.01
N CYS A 111 5.48 -1.48 13.33
CA CYS A 111 4.82 -0.25 13.77
C CYS A 111 4.01 0.40 12.63
N PRO A 112 2.86 -0.19 12.21
CA PRO A 112 2.09 0.28 11.05
C PRO A 112 1.70 1.76 11.10
N GLY A 113 1.28 2.26 12.26
CA GLY A 113 0.86 3.67 12.40
C GLY A 113 1.99 4.67 12.19
N ARG A 114 3.20 4.36 12.68
CA ARG A 114 4.39 5.22 12.51
C ARG A 114 4.85 5.21 11.06
N ASP A 115 4.99 4.02 10.48
CA ASP A 115 5.44 3.86 9.11
C ASP A 115 4.43 4.51 8.14
N ARG A 116 3.11 4.32 8.34
CA ARG A 116 2.07 5.00 7.55
C ARG A 116 2.22 6.52 7.59
N LYS A 117 2.30 7.12 8.78
CA LYS A 117 2.46 8.58 8.94
C LYS A 117 3.73 9.10 8.25
N THR A 118 4.80 8.30 8.28
CA THR A 118 6.09 8.66 7.67
C THR A 118 6.04 8.58 6.15
N GLU A 119 5.46 7.52 5.60
CA GLU A 119 5.27 7.33 4.15
C GLU A 119 4.34 8.40 3.57
N GLU A 120 3.19 8.67 4.21
CA GLU A 120 2.26 9.72 3.78
C GLU A 120 2.92 11.11 3.80
N ALA A 121 3.67 11.44 4.86
CA ALA A 121 4.39 12.71 4.94
C ALA A 121 5.53 12.82 3.90
N ASN A 122 6.16 11.71 3.55
CA ASN A 122 7.19 11.68 2.51
C ASN A 122 6.56 11.83 1.11
N SER A 123 5.45 11.14 0.84
CA SER A 123 4.71 11.28 -0.42
C SER A 123 4.18 12.70 -0.62
N ALA A 124 3.66 13.35 0.43
CA ALA A 124 3.24 14.75 0.37
C ALA A 124 4.40 15.71 0.06
N LYS A 125 5.60 15.46 0.60
CA LYS A 125 6.81 16.25 0.30
C LYS A 125 7.35 16.02 -1.11
N LEU A 126 7.21 14.81 -1.62
CA LEU A 126 7.58 14.48 -3.01
C LEU A 126 6.64 15.16 -4.01
N GLN A 127 5.36 15.29 -3.67
CA GLN A 127 4.38 15.99 -4.49
C GLN A 127 4.54 17.51 -4.45
N THR A 128 4.94 18.08 -3.30
CA THR A 128 5.15 19.53 -3.13
C THR A 128 6.54 20.04 -3.55
N GLY A 129 7.36 19.21 -4.22
CA GLY A 129 8.57 19.69 -4.92
C GLY A 129 9.69 20.28 -4.05
N ALA A 130 9.60 20.27 -2.72
CA ALA A 130 10.62 20.83 -1.86
C ALA A 130 11.78 19.84 -1.64
N LYS A 131 12.68 19.74 -2.62
CA LYS A 131 14.02 19.14 -2.43
C LYS A 131 14.79 19.96 -1.40
N GLN A 132 14.66 19.64 -0.11
CA GLN A 132 15.59 20.13 0.89
C GLN A 132 16.95 19.45 0.71
N VAL A 133 17.84 20.15 0.00
CA VAL A 133 19.27 19.88 0.00
C VAL A 133 19.80 20.10 1.42
N LYS A 134 19.97 19.01 2.18
CA LYS A 134 20.73 19.03 3.44
C LYS A 134 22.20 19.29 3.12
N LYS A 135 22.58 20.56 3.13
CA LYS A 135 23.99 21.03 3.13
C LYS A 135 24.61 20.66 4.47
N ARG A 136 25.55 19.70 4.47
CA ARG A 136 26.41 19.40 5.62
C ARG A 136 27.54 20.44 5.66
N ASN A 137 27.73 21.04 6.83
CA ASN A 137 28.72 22.06 7.17
C ASN A 137 30.17 21.57 7.03
N ILE A 138 31.00 22.36 6.35
CA ILE A 138 32.38 22.70 6.75
C ILE A 138 32.58 24.19 6.38
N ALA A 139 33.03 24.99 7.34
CA ALA A 139 33.24 26.45 7.29
C ALA A 139 34.69 26.80 6.83
N PRO A 140 35.17 28.06 6.90
CA PRO A 140 34.71 29.28 6.22
C PRO A 140 35.87 30.07 5.53
N ALA A 141 35.58 31.00 4.61
CA ALA A 141 36.39 32.22 4.43
C ALA A 141 35.69 33.31 3.58
N THR A 142 35.67 34.52 4.16
CA THR A 142 35.62 35.89 3.58
C THR A 142 34.36 36.41 2.87
N ASP A 143 33.64 37.27 3.61
CA ASP A 143 32.77 38.42 3.23
C ASP A 143 33.50 39.51 2.40
N PRO A 144 32.86 40.62 1.93
CA PRO A 144 31.43 41.01 1.99
C PRO A 144 30.85 41.48 0.63
N ASP A 145 29.52 41.43 0.44
CA ASP A 145 28.81 42.61 -0.09
C ASP A 145 27.31 42.62 0.24
N MET A 146 26.81 43.82 0.51
CA MET A 146 25.50 44.13 1.06
C MET A 146 24.37 43.98 0.04
N CYS A 147 23.25 43.39 0.47
CA CYS A 147 21.95 44.06 0.29
C CYS A 147 20.94 43.62 1.37
N LYS A 148 20.30 44.64 1.96
CA LYS A 148 19.49 44.58 3.18
C LYS A 148 18.07 44.03 2.94
N ARG A 149 17.70 43.08 3.81
CA ARG A 149 16.47 42.98 4.64
C ARG A 149 15.08 42.99 3.98
N LYS A 150 14.31 41.92 4.26
CA LYS A 150 13.11 41.81 5.15
C LYS A 150 12.45 40.44 4.85
N SER A 151 12.36 39.46 5.74
CA SER A 151 11.47 39.31 6.91
C SER A 151 9.97 39.47 6.61
N GLY A 152 9.21 38.41 6.87
CA GLY A 152 7.73 38.39 6.83
C GLY A 152 7.24 37.66 5.58
N SER A 153 6.18 36.87 5.59
CA SER A 153 5.16 36.63 6.60
C SER A 153 4.44 35.35 6.18
N SER A 154 3.95 34.59 7.14
CA SER A 154 2.89 33.61 6.91
C SER A 154 1.66 34.32 6.34
N THR A 155 1.33 34.06 5.09
CA THR A 155 -0.03 34.09 4.57
C THR A 155 -0.08 33.10 3.42
N ASP A 156 -1.16 32.32 3.36
CA ASP A 156 -1.51 31.42 2.26
C ASP A 156 -1.85 32.27 1.03
N GLU A 157 -0.84 32.87 0.41
CA GLU A 157 -0.98 33.59 -0.86
C GLU A 157 -0.84 32.55 -1.98
N GLU A 158 -1.89 32.30 -2.76
CA GLU A 158 -1.87 31.41 -3.93
C GLU A 158 -0.67 31.74 -4.84
N GLU A 159 0.32 30.83 -4.89
CA GLU A 159 1.50 31.00 -5.72
C GLU A 159 1.15 30.72 -7.19
N VAL A 160 0.85 31.78 -7.95
CA VAL A 160 0.56 31.66 -9.39
C VAL A 160 1.86 31.51 -10.19
N LEU A 161 2.06 30.34 -10.80
CA LEU A 161 3.21 30.04 -11.67
C LEU A 161 2.82 30.18 -13.16
N MET A 162 3.63 30.91 -13.94
CA MET A 162 3.40 31.11 -15.37
C MET A 162 4.12 30.05 -16.23
N LEU A 163 3.35 29.27 -17.01
CA LEU A 163 3.89 28.27 -17.95
C LEU A 163 3.77 28.74 -19.42
N PRO A 164 4.88 29.07 -20.11
CA PRO A 164 4.82 29.46 -21.51
C PRO A 164 4.60 28.25 -22.43
N VAL A 165 3.48 28.24 -23.16
CA VAL A 165 3.10 27.15 -24.07
C VAL A 165 3.15 27.61 -25.53
N LYS A 166 3.87 26.89 -26.39
CA LYS A 166 3.87 27.11 -27.84
C LYS A 166 2.77 26.29 -28.52
N GLY A 167 1.91 26.95 -29.28
CA GLY A 167 0.85 26.32 -30.07
C GLY A 167 -0.51 26.31 -29.37
N ARG A 168 -1.56 26.70 -30.10
CA ARG A 168 -2.91 26.94 -29.55
C ARG A 168 -3.60 25.67 -29.08
N GLU A 169 -3.42 24.55 -29.79
CA GLU A 169 -4.00 23.27 -29.40
C GLU A 169 -3.43 22.74 -28.07
N ARG A 170 -2.10 22.86 -27.89
CA ARG A 170 -1.43 22.48 -26.65
C ARG A 170 -1.87 23.33 -25.48
N TYR A 171 -2.02 24.64 -25.69
CA TYR A 171 -2.57 25.56 -24.70
C TYR A 171 -4.00 25.17 -24.30
N ASN A 172 -4.87 24.87 -25.27
CA ASN A 172 -6.25 24.48 -24.98
C ASN A 172 -6.35 23.16 -24.19
N MET A 173 -5.46 22.19 -24.44
CA MET A 173 -5.41 20.96 -23.64
C MET A 173 -4.95 21.23 -22.20
N LEU A 174 -3.85 21.97 -22.02
CA LEU A 174 -3.33 22.30 -20.69
C LEU A 174 -4.31 23.16 -19.90
N LYS A 175 -5.01 24.09 -20.57
CA LYS A 175 -6.07 24.89 -19.95
C LYS A 175 -7.21 24.01 -19.43
N LYS A 176 -7.72 23.07 -20.21
CA LYS A 176 -8.77 22.14 -19.76
C LYS A 176 -8.37 21.32 -18.55
N ILE A 177 -7.11 20.88 -18.49
CA ILE A 177 -6.59 20.14 -17.33
C ILE A 177 -6.51 21.04 -16.11
N ASN A 178 -6.01 22.27 -16.26
CA ASN A 178 -5.92 23.24 -15.18
C ASN A 178 -7.31 23.58 -14.62
N ASP A 179 -8.27 23.91 -15.49
CA ASP A 179 -9.64 24.23 -15.10
C ASP A 179 -10.32 23.06 -14.34
N ALA A 180 -10.03 21.81 -14.72
CA ALA A 180 -10.57 20.62 -14.04
C ALA A 180 -9.94 20.38 -12.65
N LEU A 181 -8.65 20.66 -12.50
CA LEU A 181 -7.95 20.55 -11.21
C LEU A 181 -8.46 21.61 -10.22
N GLU A 182 -8.63 22.86 -10.68
CA GLU A 182 -9.19 23.94 -9.86
C GLU A 182 -10.62 23.63 -9.38
N LEU A 183 -11.40 22.93 -10.21
CA LEU A 183 -12.77 22.55 -9.86
C LEU A 183 -12.79 21.40 -8.84
N ALA A 184 -11.89 20.42 -8.98
CA ALA A 184 -11.73 19.33 -8.03
C ALA A 184 -11.26 19.81 -6.64
N GLU A 185 -10.43 20.84 -6.58
CA GLU A 185 -9.99 21.45 -5.31
C GLU A 185 -11.11 22.23 -4.60
N LYS A 186 -12.07 22.79 -5.36
CA LYS A 186 -13.25 23.49 -4.81
C LYS A 186 -14.33 22.55 -4.28
N GLU A 187 -14.36 21.31 -4.76
CA GLU A 187 -15.34 20.29 -4.35
C GLU A 187 -14.87 19.44 -3.16
N ALA A 188 -13.62 19.59 -2.73
CA ALA A 188 -13.00 18.90 -1.60
C ALA A 188 -13.16 19.66 -0.27
#